data_AF-B2WK27-F1
#
_entry.id   AF-B2WK27-F1
#
_cell.length_a   1.000
_cell.length_b   1.000
_cell.length_c   1.000
_cell.angle_alpha   90.00
_cell.angle_beta   90.00
_cell.angle_gamma   90.00
#
_symmetry.space_group_name_H-M   'P 1'
#
loop_
_entity.id
_entity.type
_entity.pdbx_description
1 polymer ?
#
loop_
_entity_poly.entity_id
_entity_poly.type
_entity_poly.pdbx_seq_one_letter_code
_entity_poly.pdbx_strand_id
1 'polypeptide(L)'
;MVLSTLRVGTLLALLLPSAVSFVVPSTEVRPRNLEVPWKKTGLYSGHRRRRDGSIASCNYGPQTRGCWGDFDIDTNMDEEWPDTGKTVKYELTITNVTGAPDGFERQMFHINGQFPGPTIIADWGDNLEITVKNNAQNNGTGLHWHGIRQLGSNEQDGVNGITECPIPPGSEKVYKFKLTQYGTTWYHSHYSVQYGDGIWGPMIIRGPSTADWDIDLGAMPLTDWFHATTFTANAAAVHAKGPPTADNVLSSSTPPNLTANYWFRVGTGGACDGPNANAANIRSIFRYAGADSDEEPSDDIAIVLPSGCYDQPNIVPYSKTTIPQSLPESLSLGFSDNYTTDVTQSRGLVQWLVNGNPMAVNLQVPTLQSVLDGNVKTGNNSHTFEIDEKSKWQYWILQQSPTSPPIPHPIHLHGHDFYILAQVANATWNGDISALQTNNPVRRDTANLPAAGYVVLAFASDNPGAWLMHCHIPFHVAAGLGVQFLERKAEIAAKDGFEEMGRGCGKWGNYMERTHPGGILFPGDSGL
;
A
#
# COMPACT_ATOMS: atom_id res chain seq x y z
N MET A 1 -58.89 58.57 -54.79
CA MET A 1 -57.87 59.37 -54.06
C MET A 1 -57.09 58.38 -53.18
N VAL A 2 -56.01 57.79 -53.70
CA VAL A 2 -54.58 58.07 -53.35
C VAL A 2 -54.30 57.79 -51.86
N LEU A 3 -53.73 56.66 -51.42
CA LEU A 3 -52.34 56.14 -51.43
C LEU A 3 -51.45 56.57 -50.24
N SER A 4 -50.70 55.57 -49.75
CA SER A 4 -49.44 55.59 -48.96
C SER A 4 -49.56 55.67 -47.43
N THR A 5 -48.77 54.98 -46.59
CA THR A 5 -47.73 53.92 -46.69
C THR A 5 -47.38 53.56 -45.24
N LEU A 6 -47.09 52.29 -44.90
CA LEU A 6 -45.93 51.92 -44.07
C LEU A 6 -45.73 50.39 -44.02
N ARG A 7 -44.45 50.01 -44.07
CA ARG A 7 -43.91 48.70 -44.43
C ARG A 7 -43.88 47.70 -43.27
N VAL A 8 -43.94 46.43 -43.68
CA VAL A 8 -43.77 45.17 -42.96
C VAL A 8 -42.37 45.06 -42.32
N GLY A 9 -42.32 44.61 -41.07
CA GLY A 9 -41.13 44.09 -40.40
C GLY A 9 -41.47 42.81 -39.64
N THR A 10 -41.10 41.67 -40.22
CA THR A 10 -41.27 40.32 -39.65
C THR A 10 -40.16 40.07 -38.64
N LEU A 11 -40.49 39.80 -37.37
CA LEU A 11 -39.52 39.39 -36.34
C LEU A 11 -39.61 37.88 -36.12
N LEU A 12 -38.54 37.17 -36.52
CA LEU A 12 -38.31 35.75 -36.26
C LEU A 12 -37.80 35.58 -34.82
N ALA A 13 -38.43 34.68 -34.06
CA ALA A 13 -37.99 34.32 -32.72
C ALA A 13 -36.70 33.47 -32.78
N LEU A 14 -35.66 33.90 -32.08
CA LEU A 14 -34.43 33.13 -31.83
C LEU A 14 -34.39 32.75 -30.35
N LEU A 15 -34.41 31.44 -30.11
CA LEU A 15 -34.17 30.78 -28.82
C LEU A 15 -32.73 31.02 -28.37
N LEU A 16 -32.55 31.57 -27.18
CA LEU A 16 -31.30 31.51 -26.41
C LEU A 16 -31.62 30.86 -25.05
N PRO A 17 -30.98 29.74 -24.68
CA PRO A 17 -31.08 29.21 -23.33
C PRO A 17 -30.16 30.05 -22.43
N SER A 18 -30.75 30.71 -21.43
CA SER A 18 -30.02 31.39 -20.37
C SER A 18 -29.31 30.36 -19.50
N ALA A 19 -28.02 30.11 -19.76
CA ALA A 19 -27.16 29.39 -18.84
C ALA A 19 -26.87 30.30 -17.64
N VAL A 20 -27.44 29.98 -16.49
CA VAL A 20 -27.06 30.60 -15.21
C VAL A 20 -25.79 29.90 -14.75
N SER A 21 -24.63 30.51 -15.00
CA SER A 21 -23.36 30.05 -14.44
C SER A 21 -23.36 30.27 -12.93
N PHE A 22 -23.40 29.18 -12.16
CA PHE A 22 -23.07 29.22 -10.75
C PHE A 22 -21.55 29.36 -10.63
N VAL A 23 -21.08 30.55 -10.24
CA VAL A 23 -19.69 30.76 -9.83
C VAL A 23 -19.56 30.22 -8.42
N VAL A 24 -18.95 29.04 -8.28
CA VAL A 24 -18.42 28.59 -6.99
C VAL A 24 -17.29 29.55 -6.62
N PRO A 25 -17.30 30.19 -5.44
CA PRO A 25 -16.18 31.03 -5.02
C PRO A 25 -14.92 30.17 -4.96
N SER A 26 -14.02 30.35 -5.92
CA SER A 26 -12.66 29.84 -5.80
C SER A 26 -11.98 30.67 -4.73
N THR A 27 -11.89 30.14 -3.51
CA THR A 27 -10.83 30.61 -2.62
C THR A 27 -9.52 30.35 -3.35
N GLU A 28 -8.84 31.43 -3.73
CA GLU A 28 -7.50 31.43 -4.27
C GLU A 28 -6.65 30.53 -3.35
N VAL A 29 -6.36 29.30 -3.79
CA VAL A 29 -5.44 28.40 -3.11
C VAL A 29 -4.08 29.02 -3.31
N ARG A 30 -3.71 29.95 -2.43
CA ARG A 30 -2.33 30.41 -2.37
C ARG A 30 -1.50 29.16 -2.09
N PRO A 31 -0.51 28.81 -2.95
CA PRO A 31 0.38 27.71 -2.65
C PRO A 31 0.94 27.98 -1.25
N ARG A 32 0.79 27.01 -0.34
CA ARG A 32 1.54 27.07 0.92
C ARG A 32 2.97 27.35 0.51
N ASN A 33 3.55 28.45 1.02
CA ASN A 33 4.99 28.64 0.92
C ASN A 33 5.60 27.31 1.39
N LEU A 34 6.22 26.57 0.46
CA LEU A 34 6.91 25.33 0.80
C LEU A 34 7.87 25.72 1.92
N GLU A 35 7.64 25.20 3.13
CA GLU A 35 8.55 25.47 4.24
C GLU A 35 9.83 24.73 3.89
N VAL A 36 10.81 25.51 3.43
CA VAL A 36 12.10 24.99 3.00
C VAL A 36 13.02 25.00 4.22
N PRO A 37 13.23 23.86 4.93
CA PRO A 37 13.75 23.88 6.30
C PRO A 37 15.16 24.49 6.40
N TRP A 38 15.97 24.40 5.34
CA TRP A 38 17.33 24.95 5.31
C TRP A 38 17.40 26.49 5.30
N LYS A 39 16.28 27.21 5.16
CA LYS A 39 16.25 28.66 5.38
C LYS A 39 16.28 29.06 6.86
N LYS A 40 15.93 28.16 7.79
CA LYS A 40 15.93 28.43 9.24
C LYS A 40 17.22 27.98 9.95
N THR A 41 17.89 26.95 9.44
CA THR A 41 19.17 26.45 9.96
C THR A 41 20.20 26.52 8.84
N GLY A 42 21.09 27.51 8.92
CA GLY A 42 22.01 27.86 7.83
C GLY A 42 22.79 26.68 7.24
N LEU A 43 23.09 26.80 5.95
CA LEU A 43 23.94 25.86 5.21
C LEU A 43 25.34 25.80 5.83
N TYR A 44 25.66 24.67 6.46
CA TYR A 44 27.04 24.32 6.77
C TYR A 44 27.33 22.91 6.24
N SER A 45 27.98 22.84 5.08
CA SER A 45 28.56 21.62 4.54
C SER A 45 29.94 21.44 5.16
N GLY A 46 30.10 20.40 5.98
CA GLY A 46 31.39 20.06 6.57
C GLY A 46 31.35 18.70 7.23
N HIS A 47 32.29 17.83 6.88
CA HIS A 47 32.57 16.63 7.63
C HIS A 47 33.41 17.00 8.86
N ARG A 48 32.96 16.64 10.06
CA ARG A 48 33.89 16.53 11.19
C ARG A 48 34.44 15.11 11.12
N ARG A 49 35.73 14.91 10.85
CA ARG A 49 36.36 13.57 10.87
C ARG A 49 37.02 13.34 12.22
N ARG A 50 36.87 12.14 12.80
CA ARG A 50 37.66 11.68 13.95
C ARG A 50 39.12 11.51 13.51
N ARG A 51 40.05 11.46 14.47
CA ARG A 51 41.51 11.31 14.18
C ARG A 51 41.87 10.00 13.46
N ASP A 52 40.98 9.01 13.46
CA ASP A 52 41.11 7.73 12.77
C ASP A 52 40.56 7.73 11.33
N GLY A 53 39.96 8.84 10.87
CA GLY A 53 39.38 8.97 9.53
C GLY A 53 37.87 8.72 9.44
N SER A 54 37.21 8.23 10.50
CA SER A 54 35.75 8.04 10.55
C SER A 54 34.99 9.38 10.63
N ILE A 55 33.77 9.43 10.11
CA ILE A 55 32.89 10.62 10.21
C ILE A 55 32.43 10.74 11.68
N ALA A 56 32.70 11.88 12.31
CA ALA A 56 32.36 12.18 13.70
C ALA A 56 30.93 12.70 13.86
N SER A 57 30.39 13.34 12.82
CA SER A 57 29.00 13.79 12.64
C SER A 57 28.95 14.60 11.33
N CYS A 58 27.89 14.48 10.51
CA CYS A 58 27.68 15.37 9.36
C CYS A 58 26.25 15.90 9.26
N ASN A 59 26.11 17.11 8.71
CA ASN A 59 24.81 17.78 8.61
C ASN A 59 24.08 17.34 7.34
N TYR A 60 22.84 16.90 7.50
CA TYR A 60 21.92 16.66 6.39
C TYR A 60 21.60 17.98 5.68
N GLY A 61 21.76 18.01 4.35
CA GLY A 61 21.49 19.19 3.53
C GLY A 61 21.44 18.87 2.04
N PRO A 62 21.11 19.85 1.18
CA PRO A 62 20.91 19.61 -0.26
C PRO A 62 22.09 18.98 -1.00
N GLN A 63 23.32 19.22 -0.54
CA GLN A 63 24.57 18.70 -1.10
C GLN A 63 25.24 17.63 -0.23
N THR A 64 24.52 17.16 0.79
CA THR A 64 24.98 16.17 1.78
C THR A 64 23.81 15.30 2.20
N ARG A 65 22.95 14.88 1.26
CA ARG A 65 21.74 14.11 1.59
C ARG A 65 22.06 12.71 2.12
N GLY A 66 23.23 12.17 1.83
CA GLY A 66 23.70 10.92 2.42
C GLY A 66 23.98 10.99 3.93
N CYS A 67 24.01 12.18 4.53
CA CYS A 67 24.33 12.39 5.95
C CYS A 67 23.10 12.47 6.85
N TRP A 68 23.14 11.91 8.06
CA TRP A 68 22.05 12.00 9.04
C TRP A 68 22.56 12.11 10.48
N GLY A 69 23.37 13.14 10.76
CA GLY A 69 23.95 13.36 12.09
C GLY A 69 25.10 12.38 12.34
N ASP A 70 24.92 11.49 13.32
CA ASP A 70 25.86 10.41 13.64
C ASP A 70 25.63 9.16 12.76
N PHE A 71 24.57 9.17 11.96
CA PHE A 71 24.18 8.12 11.01
C PHE A 71 24.33 8.65 9.58
N ASP A 72 24.28 7.75 8.60
CA ASP A 72 24.37 8.07 7.18
C ASP A 72 23.76 6.97 6.30
N ILE A 73 23.85 7.15 4.98
CA ILE A 73 23.35 6.21 3.97
C ILE A 73 24.08 4.85 3.98
N ASP A 74 25.29 4.78 4.54
CA ASP A 74 26.06 3.53 4.70
C ASP A 74 25.63 2.75 5.95
N THR A 75 24.89 3.39 6.87
CA THR A 75 24.43 2.74 8.10
C THR A 75 23.39 1.66 7.78
N ASN A 76 23.59 0.45 8.31
CA ASN A 76 22.66 -0.65 8.15
C ASN A 76 21.40 -0.45 9.01
N MET A 77 20.34 0.10 8.40
CA MET A 77 19.09 0.43 9.10
C MET A 77 18.36 -0.77 9.73
N ASP A 78 18.72 -2.01 9.35
CA ASP A 78 18.16 -3.22 9.94
C ASP A 78 18.84 -3.62 11.26
N GLU A 79 20.03 -3.09 11.53
CA GLU A 79 20.85 -3.40 12.71
C GLU A 79 20.97 -2.20 13.66
N GLU A 80 21.00 -0.98 13.13
CA GLU A 80 21.19 0.24 13.90
C GLU A 80 20.34 1.39 13.34
N TRP A 81 19.73 2.17 14.23
CA TRP A 81 18.94 3.35 13.89
C TRP A 81 19.07 4.42 14.98
N PRO A 82 18.80 5.71 14.67
CA PRO A 82 18.79 6.75 15.67
C PRO A 82 17.75 6.50 16.76
N ASP A 83 18.06 6.85 18.00
CA ASP A 83 17.04 7.03 19.04
C ASP A 83 16.85 8.51 19.33
N THR A 84 15.86 9.12 18.68
CA THR A 84 15.60 10.56 18.80
C THR A 84 14.91 10.91 20.12
N GLY A 85 14.34 9.94 20.83
CA GLY A 85 13.45 10.15 21.99
C GLY A 85 12.15 10.89 21.66
N LYS A 86 11.90 11.25 20.39
CA LYS A 86 10.74 12.03 19.96
C LYS A 86 9.57 11.09 19.64
N THR A 87 8.38 11.47 20.09
CA THR A 87 7.12 10.82 19.72
C THR A 87 6.33 11.74 18.81
N VAL A 88 6.10 11.32 17.57
CA VAL A 88 5.25 12.02 16.61
C VAL A 88 3.84 11.46 16.69
N LYS A 89 2.86 12.33 16.93
CA LYS A 89 1.47 11.93 17.17
C LYS A 89 0.57 12.32 16.01
N TYR A 90 -0.29 11.39 15.62
CA TYR A 90 -1.36 11.64 14.65
C TYR A 90 -2.70 11.14 15.19
N GLU A 91 -3.77 11.77 14.71
CA GLU A 91 -5.13 11.28 14.89
C GLU A 91 -5.75 11.10 13.50
N LEU A 92 -6.26 9.91 13.21
CA LEU A 92 -6.85 9.54 11.93
C LEU A 92 -8.31 9.14 12.16
N THR A 93 -9.24 9.99 11.77
CA THR A 93 -10.69 9.74 11.88
C THR A 93 -11.25 9.30 10.55
N ILE A 94 -11.75 8.06 10.48
CA ILE A 94 -12.34 7.45 9.30
C ILE A 94 -13.84 7.74 9.29
N THR A 95 -14.36 8.30 8.20
CA THR A 95 -15.79 8.60 8.03
C THR A 95 -16.29 8.23 6.64
N ASN A 96 -17.50 7.68 6.55
CA ASN A 96 -18.22 7.54 5.28
C ASN A 96 -18.56 8.92 4.70
N VAL A 97 -18.36 9.08 3.39
CA VAL A 97 -18.73 10.28 2.65
C VAL A 97 -19.23 9.95 1.25
N THR A 98 -19.90 10.91 0.62
CA THR A 98 -20.04 10.95 -0.83
C THR A 98 -18.97 11.89 -1.38
N GLY A 99 -18.11 11.39 -2.26
CA GLY A 99 -17.01 12.15 -2.86
C GLY A 99 -16.95 11.97 -4.37
N ALA A 100 -16.28 12.88 -5.06
CA ALA A 100 -16.12 12.85 -6.52
C ALA A 100 -14.70 13.26 -6.98
N PRO A 101 -13.65 12.47 -6.67
CA PRO A 101 -12.27 12.83 -7.01
C PRO A 101 -12.01 13.03 -8.51
N ASP A 102 -12.78 12.36 -9.37
CA ASP A 102 -12.73 12.49 -10.83
C ASP A 102 -14.00 13.15 -11.42
N GLY A 103 -14.81 13.80 -10.57
CA GLY A 103 -16.09 14.40 -10.98
C GLY A 103 -17.28 13.45 -11.00
N PHE A 104 -17.10 12.16 -10.71
CA PHE A 104 -18.19 11.20 -10.52
C PHE A 104 -18.48 10.97 -9.04
N GLU A 105 -19.69 11.30 -8.58
CA GLU A 105 -20.09 11.09 -7.18
C GLU A 105 -20.23 9.60 -6.84
N ARG A 106 -19.53 9.15 -5.81
CA ARG A 106 -19.66 7.80 -5.25
C ARG A 106 -19.52 7.77 -3.73
N GLN A 107 -19.97 6.67 -3.13
CA GLN A 107 -19.69 6.38 -1.72
C GLN A 107 -18.23 5.99 -1.56
N MET A 108 -17.58 6.58 -0.56
CA MET A 108 -16.18 6.35 -0.22
C MET A 108 -15.92 6.68 1.26
N PHE A 109 -14.67 6.56 1.69
CA PHE A 109 -14.22 6.95 3.01
C PHE A 109 -13.22 8.11 2.89
N HIS A 110 -13.30 9.04 3.83
CA HIS A 110 -12.26 10.02 4.07
C HIS A 110 -11.55 9.71 5.38
N ILE A 111 -10.25 10.05 5.43
CA ILE A 111 -9.50 10.13 6.68
C ILE A 111 -9.29 11.61 6.98
N ASN A 112 -9.79 12.08 8.12
CA ASN A 112 -9.79 13.51 8.50
C ASN A 112 -10.43 14.43 7.44
N GLY A 113 -11.49 13.96 6.78
CA GLY A 113 -12.24 14.75 5.82
C GLY A 113 -11.57 14.95 4.45
N GLN A 114 -10.46 14.25 4.17
CA GLN A 114 -9.75 14.31 2.89
C GLN A 114 -9.51 12.91 2.27
N PHE A 115 -9.28 12.93 0.96
CA PHE A 115 -8.74 11.83 0.18
C PHE A 115 -7.64 12.36 -0.77
N PRO A 116 -6.45 11.74 -0.83
CA PRO A 116 -5.95 10.70 0.07
C PRO A 116 -5.92 11.17 1.53
N GLY A 117 -5.77 10.21 2.46
CA GLY A 117 -5.58 10.52 3.87
C GLY A 117 -4.35 11.40 4.13
N PRO A 118 -4.26 12.04 5.31
CA PRO A 118 -3.16 12.95 5.63
C PRO A 118 -1.81 12.24 5.59
N THR A 119 -0.80 12.87 4.98
CA THR A 119 0.56 12.32 4.98
C THR A 119 1.13 12.30 6.39
N ILE A 120 1.58 11.12 6.83
CA ILE A 120 2.35 10.96 8.06
C ILE A 120 3.81 11.28 7.73
N ILE A 121 4.40 12.23 8.46
CA ILE A 121 5.78 12.65 8.27
C ILE A 121 6.51 12.56 9.61
N ALA A 122 7.59 11.78 9.65
CA ALA A 122 8.43 11.63 10.82
C ALA A 122 9.90 11.46 10.41
N ASP A 123 10.80 11.43 11.39
CA ASP A 123 12.22 11.23 11.16
C ASP A 123 12.62 9.77 11.45
N TRP A 124 13.66 9.26 10.78
CA TRP A 124 14.27 7.98 11.09
C TRP A 124 14.67 7.94 12.57
N GLY A 125 14.18 6.94 13.30
CA GLY A 125 14.38 6.83 14.74
C GLY A 125 13.31 7.49 15.62
N ASP A 126 12.32 8.17 15.07
CA ASP A 126 11.17 8.65 15.86
C ASP A 126 10.28 7.48 16.31
N ASN A 127 9.54 7.69 17.41
CA ASN A 127 8.41 6.85 17.78
C ASN A 127 7.13 7.43 17.17
N LEU A 128 6.29 6.60 16.56
CA LEU A 128 4.94 6.98 16.15
C LEU A 128 3.92 6.60 17.22
N GLU A 129 2.95 7.47 17.44
CA GLU A 129 1.74 7.19 18.23
C GLU A 129 0.52 7.70 17.45
N ILE A 130 -0.27 6.80 16.91
CA ILE A 130 -1.36 7.14 15.96
C ILE A 130 -2.69 6.66 16.51
N THR A 131 -3.58 7.58 16.83
CA THR A 131 -4.94 7.26 17.25
C THR A 131 -5.83 7.11 16.03
N VAL A 132 -6.34 5.91 15.78
CA VAL A 132 -7.27 5.62 14.68
C VAL A 132 -8.68 5.53 15.24
N LYS A 133 -9.56 6.43 14.81
CA LYS A 133 -10.97 6.48 15.19
C LYS A 133 -11.84 5.97 14.06
N ASN A 134 -12.55 4.87 14.31
CA ASN A 134 -13.49 4.34 13.35
C ASN A 134 -14.87 4.99 13.52
N ASN A 135 -15.14 6.06 12.78
CA ASN A 135 -16.47 6.67 12.69
C ASN A 135 -17.23 6.19 11.43
N ALA A 136 -16.80 5.08 10.82
CA ALA A 136 -17.57 4.44 9.76
C ALA A 136 -18.90 3.92 10.32
N GLN A 137 -19.91 3.80 9.45
CA GLN A 137 -21.26 3.42 9.88
C GLN A 137 -21.38 1.93 10.20
N ASN A 138 -20.85 1.06 9.33
CA ASN A 138 -21.16 -0.38 9.36
C ASN A 138 -19.92 -1.30 9.33
N ASN A 139 -18.74 -0.75 9.03
CA ASN A 139 -17.54 -1.56 8.80
C ASN A 139 -16.61 -1.49 10.01
N GLY A 140 -15.99 -2.63 10.34
CA GLY A 140 -14.73 -2.60 11.08
C GLY A 140 -13.64 -1.91 10.26
N THR A 141 -12.48 -1.70 10.88
CA THR A 141 -11.28 -1.24 10.18
C THR A 141 -10.04 -1.67 10.96
N GLY A 142 -8.89 -1.74 10.30
CA GLY A 142 -7.57 -1.89 10.90
C GLY A 142 -6.59 -1.23 9.93
N LEU A 143 -5.65 -0.43 10.44
CA LEU A 143 -4.68 0.24 9.56
C LEU A 143 -3.34 -0.47 9.60
N HIS A 144 -2.96 -1.01 8.45
CA HIS A 144 -1.63 -1.52 8.20
C HIS A 144 -0.67 -0.40 7.77
N TRP A 145 0.57 -0.52 8.21
CA TRP A 145 1.67 0.42 7.94
C TRP A 145 2.61 -0.25 6.94
N HIS A 146 2.24 -0.19 5.66
CA HIS A 146 2.93 -0.89 4.58
C HIS A 146 4.45 -0.67 4.64
N GLY A 147 5.22 -1.74 4.56
CA GLY A 147 6.69 -1.67 4.54
C GLY A 147 7.34 -1.23 5.86
N ILE A 148 6.57 -0.99 6.94
CA ILE A 148 7.15 -0.78 8.27
C ILE A 148 7.47 -2.14 8.88
N ARG A 149 8.74 -2.35 9.26
CA ARG A 149 9.22 -3.62 9.83
C ARG A 149 8.49 -4.07 11.11
N GLN A 150 7.92 -3.15 11.89
CA GLN A 150 7.26 -3.49 13.17
C GLN A 150 8.15 -4.32 14.11
N LEU A 151 9.45 -4.00 14.16
CA LEU A 151 10.43 -4.77 14.93
C LEU A 151 10.05 -4.76 16.43
N GLY A 152 9.65 -5.94 16.94
CA GLY A 152 9.19 -6.08 18.32
C GLY A 152 7.82 -5.49 18.62
N SER A 153 7.04 -5.09 17.59
CA SER A 153 5.72 -4.46 17.71
C SER A 153 4.67 -5.09 16.77
N ASN A 154 4.72 -6.41 16.56
CA ASN A 154 3.80 -7.12 15.64
C ASN A 154 2.30 -6.87 15.95
N GLU A 155 1.89 -6.67 17.21
CA GLU A 155 0.52 -6.29 17.60
C GLU A 155 0.07 -4.89 17.11
N GLN A 156 0.98 -4.14 16.51
CA GLN A 156 0.78 -2.82 15.93
C GLN A 156 0.74 -2.86 14.40
N ASP A 157 0.92 -4.03 13.80
CA ASP A 157 1.00 -4.21 12.34
C ASP A 157 -0.32 -3.95 11.62
N GLY A 158 -1.46 -4.06 12.30
CA GLY A 158 -2.74 -3.57 11.77
C GLY A 158 -3.53 -4.53 10.90
N VAL A 159 -3.26 -5.83 11.00
CA VAL A 159 -3.85 -6.87 10.15
C VAL A 159 -4.92 -7.61 10.92
N ASN A 160 -6.18 -7.29 10.61
CA ASN A 160 -7.30 -7.90 11.31
C ASN A 160 -7.39 -9.41 11.07
N GLY A 161 -7.62 -10.17 12.13
CA GLY A 161 -7.61 -11.64 12.11
C GLY A 161 -6.21 -12.26 12.16
N ILE A 162 -5.14 -11.47 12.15
CA ILE A 162 -3.75 -11.96 12.35
C ILE A 162 -3.12 -11.30 13.57
N THR A 163 -2.94 -9.97 13.54
CA THR A 163 -2.28 -9.22 14.61
C THR A 163 -3.25 -8.51 15.55
N GLU A 164 -4.50 -8.33 15.13
CA GLU A 164 -5.55 -7.72 15.95
C GLU A 164 -6.96 -8.12 15.50
N CYS A 165 -7.99 -7.75 16.29
CA CYS A 165 -9.36 -7.71 15.80
C CYS A 165 -9.65 -6.35 15.14
N PRO A 166 -10.62 -6.25 14.21
CA PRO A 166 -11.04 -4.97 13.66
C PRO A 166 -11.49 -3.98 14.75
N ILE A 167 -11.15 -2.70 14.58
CA ILE A 167 -11.70 -1.60 15.36
C ILE A 167 -13.18 -1.43 14.96
N PRO A 168 -14.15 -1.66 15.86
CA PRO A 168 -15.57 -1.53 15.51
C PRO A 168 -15.99 -0.05 15.32
N PRO A 169 -17.08 0.22 14.58
CA PRO A 169 -17.73 1.52 14.54
C PRO A 169 -17.91 2.17 15.92
N GLY A 170 -17.56 3.45 16.02
CA GLY A 170 -17.61 4.25 17.23
C GLY A 170 -16.48 3.97 18.24
N SER A 171 -15.47 3.19 17.88
CA SER A 171 -14.31 2.89 18.72
C SER A 171 -13.01 3.41 18.11
N GLU A 172 -11.95 3.38 18.92
CA GLU A 172 -10.60 3.77 18.53
C GLU A 172 -9.55 2.81 19.08
N LYS A 173 -8.39 2.80 18.43
CA LYS A 173 -7.14 2.13 18.86
C LYS A 173 -5.97 3.12 18.72
N VAL A 174 -4.97 3.01 19.59
CA VAL A 174 -3.72 3.76 19.47
C VAL A 174 -2.61 2.83 19.01
N TYR A 175 -2.08 3.04 17.81
CA TYR A 175 -0.93 2.30 17.29
C TYR A 175 0.36 2.96 17.75
N LYS A 176 1.33 2.16 18.23
CA LYS A 176 2.61 2.68 18.75
C LYS A 176 3.80 1.84 18.29
N PHE A 177 4.71 2.41 17.52
CA PHE A 177 5.88 1.68 17.02
C PHE A 177 7.06 2.61 16.71
N LYS A 178 8.25 2.03 16.64
CA LYS A 178 9.52 2.71 16.32
C LYS A 178 9.74 2.71 14.81
N LEU A 179 10.20 3.84 14.27
CA LEU A 179 10.62 3.94 12.87
C LEU A 179 12.09 3.55 12.72
N THR A 180 12.35 2.26 12.51
CA THR A 180 13.71 1.73 12.32
C THR A 180 14.21 1.84 10.88
N GLN A 181 13.32 2.13 9.93
CA GLN A 181 13.63 2.37 8.52
C GLN A 181 13.31 3.81 8.11
N TYR A 182 13.77 4.23 6.94
CA TYR A 182 13.46 5.52 6.34
C TYR A 182 13.14 5.39 4.84
N GLY A 183 12.43 6.38 4.31
CA GLY A 183 12.01 6.40 2.91
C GLY A 183 10.53 6.77 2.73
N THR A 184 9.97 6.34 1.61
CA THR A 184 8.58 6.60 1.23
C THR A 184 7.79 5.31 1.32
N THR A 185 6.70 5.33 2.07
CA THR A 185 5.72 4.24 2.10
C THR A 185 4.32 4.82 2.28
N TRP A 186 3.37 4.04 2.75
CA TRP A 186 1.97 4.39 2.88
C TRP A 186 1.32 3.55 3.97
N TYR A 187 0.14 3.96 4.40
CA TYR A 187 -0.72 3.21 5.30
C TYR A 187 -2.07 3.00 4.63
N HIS A 188 -2.72 1.87 4.90
CA HIS A 188 -4.01 1.56 4.33
C HIS A 188 -4.83 0.63 5.22
N SER A 189 -6.14 0.57 4.98
CA SER A 189 -6.96 -0.43 5.64
C SER A 189 -6.57 -1.83 5.20
N HIS A 190 -6.54 -2.77 6.15
CA HIS A 190 -6.39 -4.20 5.93
C HIS A 190 -7.67 -4.99 6.25
N TYR A 191 -8.82 -4.30 6.17
CA TYR A 191 -10.14 -4.90 6.36
C TYR A 191 -10.80 -5.16 5.01
N SER A 192 -10.64 -6.37 4.47
CA SER A 192 -11.14 -6.72 3.13
C SER A 192 -10.64 -5.69 2.10
N VAL A 193 -11.41 -5.39 1.08
CA VAL A 193 -11.08 -4.46 -0.01
C VAL A 193 -11.21 -2.97 0.38
N GLN A 194 -11.38 -2.65 1.67
CA GLN A 194 -11.79 -1.33 2.16
C GLN A 194 -10.86 -0.18 1.74
N TYR A 195 -9.56 -0.42 1.56
CA TYR A 195 -8.64 0.65 1.14
C TYR A 195 -8.97 1.19 -0.26
N GLY A 196 -9.53 0.36 -1.15
CA GLY A 196 -9.94 0.79 -2.49
C GLY A 196 -11.12 1.78 -2.49
N ASP A 197 -11.80 1.94 -1.35
CA ASP A 197 -12.82 2.96 -1.11
C ASP A 197 -12.27 4.21 -0.39
N GLY A 198 -10.96 4.33 -0.23
CA GLY A 198 -10.31 5.59 0.16
C GLY A 198 -9.66 5.61 1.54
N ILE A 199 -9.56 4.47 2.23
CA ILE A 199 -8.83 4.38 3.51
C ILE A 199 -7.36 4.06 3.25
N TRP A 200 -6.62 5.07 2.80
CA TRP A 200 -5.15 5.03 2.72
C TRP A 200 -4.56 6.44 2.73
N GLY A 201 -3.27 6.55 3.02
CA GLY A 201 -2.52 7.80 2.89
C GLY A 201 -1.02 7.56 2.86
N PRO A 202 -0.21 8.54 2.40
CA PRO A 202 1.22 8.37 2.30
C PRO A 202 1.92 8.47 3.67
N MET A 203 3.08 7.82 3.78
CA MET A 203 4.02 7.96 4.89
C MET A 203 5.40 8.35 4.35
N ILE A 204 6.01 9.38 4.93
CA ILE A 204 7.36 9.80 4.61
C ILE A 204 8.17 9.76 5.90
N ILE A 205 9.21 8.94 5.91
CA ILE A 205 10.14 8.84 7.02
C ILE A 205 11.46 9.45 6.54
N ARG A 206 11.76 10.65 7.01
CA ARG A 206 12.95 11.39 6.58
C ARG A 206 14.20 10.70 7.09
N GLY A 207 15.16 10.52 6.20
CA GLY A 207 16.47 9.94 6.47
C GLY A 207 17.45 10.32 5.36
N PRO A 208 18.62 9.67 5.33
CA PRO A 208 19.60 9.93 4.29
C PRO A 208 19.13 9.43 2.90
N SER A 209 19.75 9.92 1.83
CA SER A 209 19.51 9.43 0.47
C SER A 209 20.80 9.23 -0.33
N THR A 210 20.72 8.36 -1.34
CA THR A 210 21.86 7.96 -2.19
C THR A 210 22.31 9.03 -3.18
N ALA A 211 21.49 10.06 -3.39
CA ALA A 211 21.79 11.21 -4.23
C ALA A 211 21.36 12.50 -3.54
N ASP A 212 22.04 13.59 -3.92
CA ASP A 212 21.73 14.96 -3.49
C ASP A 212 20.53 15.53 -4.25
N TRP A 213 19.73 16.34 -3.56
CA TRP A 213 18.55 17.00 -4.11
C TRP A 213 18.16 18.22 -3.28
N ASP A 214 17.57 19.21 -3.94
CA ASP A 214 17.14 20.45 -3.30
C ASP A 214 15.80 20.28 -2.60
N ILE A 215 14.75 19.93 -3.35
CA ILE A 215 13.36 19.98 -2.87
C ILE A 215 12.76 18.58 -2.79
N ASP A 216 12.17 18.25 -1.64
CA ASP A 216 11.29 17.11 -1.47
C ASP A 216 9.87 17.53 -1.87
N LEU A 217 9.34 16.95 -2.93
CA LEU A 217 7.99 17.24 -3.43
C LEU A 217 6.92 16.42 -2.68
N GLY A 218 7.34 15.49 -1.82
CA GLY A 218 6.48 14.56 -1.11
C GLY A 218 6.06 13.37 -1.96
N ALA A 219 5.02 12.67 -1.50
CA ALA A 219 4.51 11.49 -2.16
C ALA A 219 3.63 11.84 -3.37
N MET A 220 3.80 11.08 -4.45
CA MET A 220 2.94 11.09 -5.62
C MET A 220 2.27 9.72 -5.75
N PRO A 221 1.16 9.49 -5.02
CA PRO A 221 0.44 8.23 -5.12
C PRO A 221 -0.25 8.10 -6.48
N LEU A 222 -0.33 6.85 -6.95
CA LEU A 222 -1.08 6.44 -8.14
C LEU A 222 -2.03 5.32 -7.70
N THR A 223 -3.30 5.44 -8.07
CA THR A 223 -4.32 4.43 -7.75
C THR A 223 -5.29 4.29 -8.90
N ASP A 224 -5.69 3.07 -9.22
CA ASP A 224 -6.90 2.85 -10.01
C ASP A 224 -8.13 3.35 -9.25
N TRP A 225 -9.20 3.60 -9.98
CA TRP A 225 -10.41 4.19 -9.46
C TRP A 225 -11.64 3.54 -10.07
N PHE A 226 -12.55 3.13 -9.20
CA PHE A 226 -13.84 2.53 -9.56
C PHE A 226 -14.95 3.51 -9.21
N HIS A 227 -16.02 3.58 -9.99
CA HIS A 227 -17.23 4.35 -9.67
C HIS A 227 -18.16 3.56 -8.76
N ALA A 228 -18.16 2.24 -8.88
CA ALA A 228 -18.75 1.35 -7.89
C ALA A 228 -17.85 1.27 -6.64
N THR A 229 -18.46 1.03 -5.47
CA THR A 229 -17.67 0.68 -4.28
C THR A 229 -16.86 -0.58 -4.52
N THR A 230 -15.66 -0.66 -3.98
CA THR A 230 -14.79 -1.82 -4.11
C THR A 230 -15.38 -3.05 -3.44
N PHE A 231 -16.21 -2.89 -2.40
CA PHE A 231 -17.04 -3.99 -1.88
C PHE A 231 -18.01 -4.55 -2.94
N THR A 232 -18.62 -3.68 -3.75
CA THR A 232 -19.50 -4.11 -4.86
C THR A 232 -18.69 -4.76 -5.98
N ALA A 233 -17.54 -4.18 -6.34
CA ALA A 233 -16.64 -4.73 -7.34
C ALA A 233 -16.09 -6.10 -6.91
N ASN A 234 -15.75 -6.28 -5.63
CA ASN A 234 -15.28 -7.54 -5.06
C ASN A 234 -16.39 -8.60 -5.08
N ALA A 235 -17.60 -8.23 -4.68
CA ALA A 235 -18.75 -9.13 -4.78
C ALA A 235 -19.00 -9.60 -6.22
N ALA A 236 -18.74 -8.77 -7.22
CA ALA A 236 -18.78 -9.19 -8.63
C ALA A 236 -17.59 -10.09 -9.00
N ALA A 237 -16.37 -9.74 -8.56
CA ALA A 237 -15.14 -10.46 -8.87
C ALA A 237 -15.16 -11.91 -8.38
N VAL A 238 -15.74 -12.19 -7.21
CA VAL A 238 -15.87 -13.56 -6.69
C VAL A 238 -16.91 -14.42 -7.45
N HIS A 239 -17.74 -13.81 -8.30
CA HIS A 239 -18.79 -14.48 -9.10
C HIS A 239 -18.54 -14.43 -10.62
N ALA A 240 -17.52 -13.71 -11.09
CA ALA A 240 -17.25 -13.50 -12.50
C ALA A 240 -15.82 -13.89 -12.89
N LYS A 241 -15.64 -14.30 -14.15
CA LYS A 241 -14.31 -14.62 -14.69
C LYS A 241 -13.61 -13.34 -15.13
N GLY A 242 -12.62 -12.90 -14.37
CA GLY A 242 -11.75 -11.76 -14.69
C GLY A 242 -11.86 -10.60 -13.70
N PRO A 243 -10.85 -9.70 -13.65
CA PRO A 243 -10.87 -8.56 -12.76
C PRO A 243 -11.97 -7.57 -13.18
N PRO A 244 -12.55 -6.80 -12.23
CA PRO A 244 -13.43 -5.70 -12.58
C PRO A 244 -12.66 -4.63 -13.37
N THR A 245 -13.33 -3.96 -14.31
CA THR A 245 -12.78 -2.84 -15.07
C THR A 245 -12.69 -1.62 -14.18
N ALA A 246 -11.51 -1.00 -14.08
CA ALA A 246 -11.36 0.31 -13.44
C ALA A 246 -11.90 1.41 -14.37
N ASP A 247 -12.59 2.39 -13.79
CA ASP A 247 -13.16 3.52 -14.53
C ASP A 247 -12.09 4.58 -14.83
N ASN A 248 -11.12 4.77 -13.93
CA ASN A 248 -10.06 5.78 -14.05
C ASN A 248 -8.79 5.42 -13.27
N VAL A 249 -7.77 6.29 -13.30
CA VAL A 249 -6.62 6.29 -12.39
C VAL A 249 -6.39 7.72 -11.88
N LEU A 250 -6.16 7.88 -10.58
CA LEU A 250 -5.89 9.17 -9.94
C LEU A 250 -4.37 9.37 -9.74
N SER A 251 -3.88 10.60 -9.94
CA SER A 251 -2.49 11.00 -9.72
C SER A 251 -2.39 12.44 -9.19
N SER A 252 -1.37 12.76 -8.39
CA SER A 252 -1.12 14.12 -7.86
C SER A 252 0.36 14.51 -7.95
N SER A 253 0.70 15.71 -8.47
CA SER A 253 2.11 16.08 -8.69
C SER A 253 2.45 17.53 -8.34
N THR A 254 3.75 17.81 -8.12
CA THR A 254 4.37 19.15 -8.16
C THR A 254 5.76 19.10 -8.84
N PRO A 255 6.30 20.19 -9.42
CA PRO A 255 7.42 20.12 -10.39
C PRO A 255 8.69 20.95 -10.07
N PRO A 256 9.84 20.67 -10.75
CA PRO A 256 10.98 21.60 -10.86
C PRO A 256 11.61 21.79 -12.27
N ASN A 257 11.87 23.08 -12.65
CA ASN A 257 12.69 23.79 -13.72
C ASN A 257 12.59 23.72 -15.30
N LEU A 258 11.83 24.66 -15.93
CA LEU A 258 11.65 25.13 -17.34
C LEU A 258 10.23 25.75 -17.46
N THR A 259 10.05 27.05 -17.77
CA THR A 259 8.72 27.72 -17.80
C THR A 259 7.79 27.20 -18.91
N ALA A 260 7.17 26.05 -18.70
CA ALA A 260 6.15 25.43 -19.53
C ALA A 260 5.31 24.44 -18.70
N ASN A 261 4.31 23.83 -19.32
CA ASN A 261 3.50 22.76 -18.74
C ASN A 261 3.89 21.42 -19.39
N TYR A 262 4.03 20.34 -18.62
CA TYR A 262 4.41 19.01 -19.12
C TYR A 262 3.45 17.92 -18.67
N TRP A 263 3.24 16.92 -19.53
CA TRP A 263 2.46 15.73 -19.19
C TRP A 263 3.29 14.74 -18.35
N PHE A 264 2.82 14.43 -17.15
CA PHE A 264 3.10 13.16 -16.47
C PHE A 264 2.08 12.13 -16.92
N ARG A 265 2.53 10.93 -17.28
CA ARG A 265 1.70 9.93 -17.97
C ARG A 265 1.74 8.61 -17.20
N VAL A 266 0.60 7.94 -17.12
CA VAL A 266 0.51 6.57 -16.63
C VAL A 266 0.20 5.66 -17.81
N GLY A 267 1.05 4.66 -18.03
CA GLY A 267 0.81 3.63 -19.03
C GLY A 267 -0.06 2.54 -18.44
N THR A 268 -1.16 2.20 -19.13
CA THR A 268 -2.03 1.07 -18.80
C THR A 268 -2.29 0.19 -20.03
N GLY A 269 -2.79 -1.02 -19.83
CA GLY A 269 -3.16 -1.98 -20.88
C GLY A 269 -2.28 -3.23 -20.94
N GLY A 270 -1.68 -3.62 -19.81
CA GLY A 270 -0.97 -4.88 -19.63
C GLY A 270 -1.87 -6.01 -19.12
N ALA A 271 -1.26 -7.13 -18.73
CA ALA A 271 -1.98 -8.26 -18.11
C ALA A 271 -2.21 -8.09 -16.59
N CYS A 272 -1.78 -6.98 -15.99
CA CYS A 272 -1.65 -6.77 -14.54
C CYS A 272 -2.49 -5.63 -13.98
N ASP A 273 -3.00 -4.75 -14.82
CA ASP A 273 -3.70 -3.51 -14.46
C ASP A 273 -5.18 -3.53 -14.88
N GLY A 274 -5.64 -4.67 -15.43
CA GLY A 274 -7.02 -4.86 -15.88
C GLY A 274 -7.43 -3.93 -17.03
N PRO A 275 -8.64 -4.10 -17.57
CA PRO A 275 -9.17 -3.11 -18.50
C PRO A 275 -9.44 -1.79 -17.75
N ASN A 276 -8.99 -0.66 -18.33
CA ASN A 276 -9.26 0.67 -17.81
C ASN A 276 -10.00 1.50 -18.85
N ALA A 277 -11.18 2.02 -18.50
CA ALA A 277 -12.03 2.77 -19.42
C ALA A 277 -11.40 4.09 -19.88
N ASN A 278 -10.49 4.67 -19.08
CA ASN A 278 -9.82 5.93 -19.35
C ASN A 278 -8.33 5.80 -19.70
N ALA A 279 -7.87 4.60 -20.09
CA ALA A 279 -6.46 4.26 -20.36
C ALA A 279 -5.68 5.28 -21.23
N ALA A 280 -6.35 5.97 -22.16
CA ALA A 280 -5.73 6.94 -23.06
C ALA A 280 -5.42 8.33 -22.42
N ASN A 281 -6.07 8.65 -21.30
CA ASN A 281 -6.11 10.00 -20.75
C ASN A 281 -5.69 10.08 -19.26
N ILE A 282 -5.00 9.06 -18.74
CA ILE A 282 -4.46 9.11 -17.38
C ILE A 282 -3.19 9.96 -17.37
N ARG A 283 -3.36 11.24 -17.03
CA ARG A 283 -2.27 12.23 -17.05
C ARG A 283 -2.37 13.19 -15.86
N SER A 284 -1.22 13.73 -15.47
CA SER A 284 -1.06 14.85 -14.54
C SER A 284 -0.26 15.96 -15.21
N ILE A 285 -0.42 17.21 -14.77
CA ILE A 285 0.33 18.36 -15.30
C ILE A 285 1.46 18.73 -14.32
N PHE A 286 2.70 18.61 -14.78
CA PHE A 286 3.84 19.25 -14.14
C PHE A 286 3.93 20.70 -14.65
N ARG A 287 3.45 21.64 -13.83
CA ARG A 287 3.43 23.08 -14.14
C ARG A 287 4.54 23.86 -13.45
N TYR A 288 5.43 24.42 -14.24
CA TYR A 288 6.57 25.15 -13.70
C TYR A 288 6.19 26.53 -13.20
N ALA A 289 6.87 27.01 -12.16
CA ALA A 289 6.63 28.35 -11.63
C ALA A 289 6.87 29.41 -12.71
N GLY A 290 5.85 30.23 -12.99
CA GLY A 290 5.87 31.23 -14.06
C GLY A 290 5.30 30.76 -15.41
N ALA A 291 4.92 29.48 -15.56
CA ALA A 291 4.13 29.01 -16.69
C ALA A 291 2.64 29.40 -16.52
N ASP A 292 1.91 29.50 -17.63
CA ASP A 292 0.50 29.87 -17.63
C ASP A 292 -0.34 28.79 -16.91
N SER A 293 -1.22 29.23 -16.01
CA SER A 293 -2.11 28.36 -15.24
C SER A 293 -3.27 27.80 -16.07
N ASP A 294 -3.58 28.46 -17.18
CA ASP A 294 -4.75 28.14 -18.01
C ASP A 294 -4.35 27.35 -19.26
N GLU A 295 -3.05 27.14 -19.46
CA GLU A 295 -2.51 26.38 -20.58
C GLU A 295 -2.27 24.90 -20.20
N GLU A 296 -2.71 23.99 -21.06
CA GLU A 296 -2.35 22.56 -21.00
C GLU A 296 -1.02 22.29 -21.73
N PRO A 297 -0.26 21.25 -21.36
CA PRO A 297 0.96 20.88 -22.09
C PRO A 297 0.70 20.67 -23.59
N SER A 298 1.41 21.40 -24.44
CA SER A 298 1.22 21.41 -25.91
C SER A 298 1.78 20.20 -26.65
N ASP A 299 2.61 19.38 -25.99
CA ASP A 299 3.30 18.24 -26.62
C ASP A 299 2.41 16.98 -26.64
N ASP A 300 1.66 16.83 -27.73
CA ASP A 300 0.89 15.63 -28.10
C ASP A 300 1.75 14.54 -28.77
N ILE A 301 3.05 14.48 -28.45
CA ILE A 301 3.91 13.40 -28.94
C ILE A 301 3.30 12.07 -28.49
N ALA A 302 2.93 11.24 -29.47
CA ALA A 302 2.43 9.89 -29.24
C ALA A 302 3.58 9.01 -28.74
N ILE A 303 3.75 8.96 -27.42
CA ILE A 303 4.73 8.08 -26.76
C ILE A 303 4.02 6.76 -26.46
N VAL A 304 4.60 5.65 -26.93
CA VAL A 304 4.18 4.31 -26.49
C VAL A 304 4.66 4.12 -25.06
N LEU A 305 3.73 4.11 -24.12
CA LEU A 305 4.06 3.90 -22.71
C LEU A 305 4.34 2.40 -22.48
N PRO A 306 5.31 2.05 -21.61
CA PRO A 306 5.49 0.68 -21.18
C PRO A 306 4.20 0.17 -20.53
N SER A 307 3.68 -0.96 -21.00
CA SER A 307 2.53 -1.68 -20.42
C SER A 307 2.94 -3.02 -19.81
N GLY A 308 4.23 -3.14 -19.49
CA GLY A 308 4.84 -4.36 -18.97
C GLY A 308 4.48 -4.61 -17.51
N CYS A 309 4.22 -5.87 -17.19
CA CYS A 309 3.92 -6.32 -15.83
C CYS A 309 5.15 -6.95 -15.19
N TYR A 310 6.20 -6.16 -15.04
CA TYR A 310 7.47 -6.60 -14.46
C TYR A 310 8.09 -5.48 -13.62
N ASP A 311 8.79 -5.87 -12.56
CA ASP A 311 9.60 -4.95 -11.78
C ASP A 311 10.81 -4.46 -12.58
N GLN A 312 11.39 -3.34 -12.13
CA GLN A 312 12.65 -2.85 -12.70
C GLN A 312 13.80 -3.84 -12.38
N PRO A 313 14.48 -4.42 -13.39
CA PRO A 313 15.44 -5.49 -13.16
C PRO A 313 16.79 -5.05 -12.57
N ASN A 314 17.12 -3.75 -12.65
CA ASN A 314 18.46 -3.23 -12.33
C ASN A 314 18.47 -2.36 -11.05
N ILE A 315 17.81 -2.81 -10.00
CA ILE A 315 17.88 -2.17 -8.68
C ILE A 315 19.02 -2.82 -7.89
N VAL A 316 19.91 -2.01 -7.33
CA VAL A 316 21.00 -2.48 -6.48
C VAL A 316 20.86 -1.80 -5.12
N PRO A 317 20.58 -2.54 -4.03
CA PRO A 317 20.54 -1.96 -2.70
C PRO A 317 21.88 -1.32 -2.35
N TYR A 318 21.81 -0.17 -1.68
CA TYR A 318 23.00 0.55 -1.23
C TYR A 318 23.69 -0.20 -0.09
N SER A 319 22.92 -0.60 0.94
CA SER A 319 23.37 -1.52 1.97
C SER A 319 23.53 -2.93 1.37
N LYS A 320 24.78 -3.41 1.33
CA LYS A 320 25.13 -4.67 0.67
C LYS A 320 24.87 -5.86 1.59
N THR A 321 24.17 -6.85 1.07
CA THR A 321 23.95 -8.11 1.79
C THR A 321 24.31 -9.31 0.92
N THR A 322 24.97 -10.31 1.50
CA THR A 322 25.18 -11.61 0.87
C THR A 322 24.29 -12.64 1.55
N ILE A 323 23.46 -13.31 0.76
CA ILE A 323 22.52 -14.31 1.23
C ILE A 323 23.19 -15.68 1.11
N PRO A 324 23.24 -16.52 2.16
CA PRO A 324 23.67 -17.90 2.01
C PRO A 324 22.79 -18.62 0.98
N GLN A 325 23.34 -19.61 0.27
CA GLN A 325 22.57 -20.38 -0.68
C GLN A 325 21.93 -21.58 0.03
N SER A 326 20.62 -21.73 -0.08
CA SER A 326 19.87 -22.87 0.45
C SER A 326 18.70 -23.24 -0.47
N LEU A 327 18.14 -24.43 -0.29
CA LEU A 327 16.97 -24.88 -1.03
C LEU A 327 15.71 -24.19 -0.49
N PRO A 328 14.90 -23.51 -1.34
CA PRO A 328 13.65 -22.91 -0.91
C PRO A 328 12.54 -23.94 -0.66
N GLU A 329 11.69 -23.67 0.32
CA GLU A 329 10.40 -24.32 0.50
C GLU A 329 9.39 -23.83 -0.54
N SER A 330 8.49 -24.70 -0.97
CA SER A 330 7.61 -24.43 -2.12
C SER A 330 6.18 -24.09 -1.71
N LEU A 331 5.67 -23.01 -2.29
CA LEU A 331 4.27 -22.60 -2.28
C LEU A 331 3.72 -22.68 -3.71
N SER A 332 2.76 -23.56 -3.92
CA SER A 332 2.08 -23.73 -5.21
C SER A 332 0.86 -22.81 -5.27
N LEU A 333 0.89 -21.83 -6.19
CA LEU A 333 -0.19 -20.86 -6.38
C LEU A 333 -1.19 -21.36 -7.43
N GLY A 334 -2.35 -21.78 -6.95
CA GLY A 334 -3.48 -22.29 -7.70
C GLY A 334 -4.60 -21.26 -7.89
N PHE A 335 -5.59 -21.64 -8.69
CA PHE A 335 -6.80 -20.88 -8.92
C PHE A 335 -7.98 -21.84 -9.13
N SER A 336 -9.16 -21.45 -8.65
CA SER A 336 -10.41 -22.14 -8.92
C SER A 336 -11.50 -21.13 -9.24
N ASP A 337 -12.22 -21.33 -10.34
CA ASP A 337 -13.38 -20.51 -10.71
C ASP A 337 -14.71 -21.06 -10.17
N ASN A 338 -14.65 -22.14 -9.40
CA ASN A 338 -15.80 -22.85 -8.85
C ASN A 338 -15.36 -23.64 -7.60
N TYR A 339 -14.75 -22.95 -6.64
CA TYR A 339 -14.29 -23.58 -5.40
C TYR A 339 -15.50 -23.99 -4.56
N THR A 340 -15.59 -25.27 -4.18
CA THR A 340 -16.75 -25.84 -3.48
C THR A 340 -16.37 -26.69 -2.27
N THR A 341 -15.09 -26.77 -1.95
CA THR A 341 -14.53 -27.70 -0.96
C THR A 341 -14.66 -27.20 0.48
N ASP A 342 -14.87 -25.91 0.69
CA ASP A 342 -15.00 -25.32 2.03
C ASP A 342 -16.44 -24.87 2.34
N VAL A 343 -16.95 -25.36 3.48
CA VAL A 343 -18.29 -25.07 4.01
C VAL A 343 -18.44 -23.63 4.51
N THR A 344 -17.34 -22.93 4.78
CA THR A 344 -17.36 -21.51 5.21
C THR A 344 -17.63 -20.54 4.06
N GLN A 345 -17.42 -20.96 2.81
CA GLN A 345 -17.57 -20.12 1.62
C GLN A 345 -18.76 -20.53 0.72
N SER A 346 -19.69 -21.33 1.26
CA SER A 346 -20.89 -21.87 0.61
C SER A 346 -21.25 -21.30 -0.78
N ARG A 347 -20.62 -21.83 -1.85
CA ARG A 347 -21.02 -21.84 -3.29
C ARG A 347 -19.77 -21.84 -4.19
N GLY A 348 -19.96 -22.20 -5.45
CA GLY A 348 -18.96 -22.13 -6.50
C GLY A 348 -18.45 -20.72 -6.76
N LEU A 349 -17.42 -20.31 -6.01
CA LEU A 349 -16.83 -18.98 -6.06
C LEU A 349 -15.44 -19.03 -6.68
N VAL A 350 -15.01 -17.89 -7.20
CA VAL A 350 -13.63 -17.68 -7.62
C VAL A 350 -12.75 -17.58 -6.37
N GLN A 351 -11.71 -18.41 -6.30
CA GLN A 351 -10.74 -18.45 -5.20
C GLN A 351 -9.31 -18.60 -5.74
N TRP A 352 -8.39 -17.89 -5.12
CA TRP A 352 -6.95 -18.11 -5.27
C TRP A 352 -6.48 -19.06 -4.19
N LEU A 353 -5.61 -19.98 -4.58
CA LEU A 353 -5.22 -21.09 -3.73
C LEU A 353 -3.72 -21.03 -3.46
N VAL A 354 -3.32 -21.28 -2.22
CA VAL A 354 -1.94 -21.64 -1.90
C VAL A 354 -1.96 -23.08 -1.41
N ASN A 355 -1.17 -23.94 -2.04
CA ASN A 355 -1.15 -25.38 -1.74
C ASN A 355 -2.55 -26.02 -1.75
N GLY A 356 -3.43 -25.54 -2.65
CA GLY A 356 -4.76 -26.11 -2.91
C GLY A 356 -5.92 -25.54 -2.08
N ASN A 357 -5.68 -24.58 -1.17
CA ASN A 357 -6.72 -24.00 -0.33
C ASN A 357 -6.65 -22.46 -0.36
N PRO A 358 -7.79 -21.76 -0.17
CA PRO A 358 -7.78 -20.31 0.00
C PRO A 358 -7.54 -19.93 1.47
N MET A 359 -6.85 -18.81 1.69
CA MET A 359 -6.72 -18.23 3.02
C MET A 359 -8.07 -17.67 3.50
N ALA A 360 -8.37 -17.85 4.79
CA ALA A 360 -9.48 -17.17 5.46
C ALA A 360 -9.12 -16.92 6.93
N VAL A 361 -9.22 -15.67 7.37
CA VAL A 361 -8.90 -15.26 8.75
C VAL A 361 -10.14 -15.24 9.64
N ASN A 362 -9.92 -15.40 10.95
CA ASN A 362 -10.97 -15.23 11.94
C ASN A 362 -10.88 -13.84 12.56
N LEU A 363 -11.78 -12.94 12.14
CA LEU A 363 -11.80 -11.55 12.63
C LEU A 363 -12.12 -11.42 14.13
N GLN A 364 -12.66 -12.45 14.79
CA GLN A 364 -12.94 -12.44 16.23
C GLN A 364 -11.80 -13.02 17.07
N VAL A 365 -10.92 -13.84 16.47
CA VAL A 365 -9.81 -14.50 17.16
C VAL A 365 -8.58 -14.43 16.27
N PRO A 366 -7.77 -13.36 16.37
CA PRO A 366 -6.59 -13.21 15.55
C PRO A 366 -5.53 -14.27 15.88
N THR A 367 -4.61 -14.51 14.96
CA THR A 367 -3.49 -15.46 15.17
C THR A 367 -2.73 -15.17 16.45
N LEU A 368 -2.41 -13.90 16.76
CA LEU A 368 -1.74 -13.54 18.00
C LEU A 368 -2.55 -13.92 19.26
N GLN A 369 -3.87 -13.72 19.25
CA GLN A 369 -4.71 -14.19 20.35
C GLN A 369 -4.67 -15.72 20.46
N SER A 370 -4.67 -16.43 19.32
CA SER A 370 -4.56 -17.89 19.30
C SER A 370 -3.23 -18.41 19.85
N VAL A 371 -2.14 -17.65 19.69
CA VAL A 371 -0.84 -17.94 20.32
C VAL A 371 -0.95 -17.81 21.84
N LEU A 372 -1.51 -16.71 22.34
CA LEU A 372 -1.67 -16.45 23.77
C LEU A 372 -2.60 -17.48 24.44
N ASP A 373 -3.62 -17.93 23.71
CA ASP A 373 -4.56 -18.96 24.18
C ASP A 373 -3.99 -20.38 24.11
N GLY A 374 -2.82 -20.57 23.49
CA GLY A 374 -2.20 -21.88 23.26
C GLY A 374 -2.95 -22.75 22.24
N ASN A 375 -3.77 -22.15 21.38
CA ASN A 375 -4.69 -22.83 20.45
C ASN A 375 -4.49 -22.38 18.99
N VAL A 376 -3.24 -22.20 18.58
CA VAL A 376 -2.90 -21.85 17.19
C VAL A 376 -3.42 -22.92 16.24
N LYS A 377 -4.18 -22.49 15.23
CA LYS A 377 -4.60 -23.36 14.13
C LYS A 377 -3.53 -23.35 13.05
N THR A 378 -2.98 -24.53 12.78
CA THR A 378 -2.11 -24.81 11.63
C THR A 378 -2.91 -25.71 10.70
N GLY A 379 -3.53 -25.15 9.67
CA GLY A 379 -4.41 -25.90 8.77
C GLY A 379 -4.74 -25.17 7.48
N ASN A 380 -5.48 -25.87 6.62
CA ASN A 380 -5.66 -25.56 5.21
C ASN A 380 -6.06 -24.10 4.90
N ASN A 381 -6.95 -23.46 5.65
CA ASN A 381 -7.34 -22.07 5.35
C ASN A 381 -6.62 -21.01 6.20
N SER A 382 -6.00 -21.41 7.32
CA SER A 382 -5.21 -20.48 8.13
C SER A 382 -3.89 -20.10 7.47
N HIS A 383 -3.36 -20.99 6.62
CA HIS A 383 -2.06 -20.86 5.95
C HIS A 383 -0.92 -20.43 6.89
N THR A 384 -0.92 -20.98 8.11
CA THR A 384 0.10 -20.70 9.12
C THR A 384 1.31 -21.61 8.92
N PHE A 385 2.46 -21.01 8.58
CA PHE A 385 3.76 -21.67 8.50
C PHE A 385 4.60 -21.27 9.70
N GLU A 386 4.92 -22.21 10.59
CA GLU A 386 5.70 -21.92 11.81
C GLU A 386 7.20 -21.87 11.50
N ILE A 387 7.88 -20.83 12.00
CA ILE A 387 9.32 -20.62 11.83
C ILE A 387 9.92 -20.40 13.22
N ASP A 388 10.38 -21.47 13.87
CA ASP A 388 10.85 -21.39 15.26
C ASP A 388 12.32 -20.95 15.39
N GLU A 389 13.10 -21.08 14.32
CA GLU A 389 14.52 -20.75 14.37
C GLU A 389 14.76 -19.24 14.49
N LYS A 390 15.73 -18.85 15.31
CA LYS A 390 16.12 -17.44 15.50
C LYS A 390 17.22 -17.01 14.53
N SER A 391 16.99 -15.91 13.82
CA SER A 391 17.95 -15.26 12.92
C SER A 391 18.50 -16.21 11.84
N LYS A 392 17.63 -17.09 11.32
CA LYS A 392 17.95 -18.00 10.22
C LYS A 392 17.31 -17.50 8.94
N TRP A 393 18.03 -17.65 7.85
CA TRP A 393 17.49 -17.37 6.52
C TRP A 393 16.40 -18.38 6.16
N GLN A 394 15.26 -17.83 5.79
CA GLN A 394 14.08 -18.54 5.30
C GLN A 394 14.04 -18.35 3.78
N TYR A 395 13.76 -19.40 3.05
CA TYR A 395 13.81 -19.41 1.58
C TYR A 395 12.49 -19.96 1.07
N TRP A 396 11.78 -19.17 0.27
CA TRP A 396 10.45 -19.52 -0.21
C TRP A 396 10.37 -19.32 -1.72
N ILE A 397 9.86 -20.32 -2.42
CA ILE A 397 9.50 -20.21 -3.82
C ILE A 397 7.98 -20.18 -3.96
N LEU A 398 7.48 -19.13 -4.62
CA LEU A 398 6.09 -19.05 -5.04
C LEU A 398 6.05 -19.41 -6.52
N GLN A 399 5.46 -20.56 -6.85
CA GLN A 399 5.35 -21.08 -8.21
C GLN A 399 3.89 -21.05 -8.64
N GLN A 400 3.59 -20.40 -9.77
CA GLN A 400 2.27 -20.52 -10.36
C GLN A 400 2.05 -21.94 -10.88
N SER A 401 0.91 -22.53 -10.52
CA SER A 401 0.46 -23.82 -11.07
C SER A 401 0.20 -23.68 -12.58
N PRO A 402 0.51 -24.72 -13.39
CA PRO A 402 0.18 -24.73 -14.83
C PRO A 402 -1.31 -24.57 -15.14
N THR A 403 -2.18 -24.82 -14.15
CA THR A 403 -3.63 -24.67 -14.28
C THR A 403 -4.14 -23.30 -13.86
N SER A 404 -3.29 -22.45 -13.29
CA SER A 404 -3.66 -21.09 -12.88
C SER A 404 -3.65 -20.14 -14.09
N PRO A 405 -4.48 -19.09 -14.08
CA PRO A 405 -4.37 -18.02 -15.06
C PRO A 405 -2.94 -17.45 -15.08
N PRO A 406 -2.30 -17.29 -16.25
CA PRO A 406 -0.93 -16.82 -16.35
C PRO A 406 -0.88 -15.30 -16.20
N ILE A 407 -1.24 -14.80 -15.01
CA ILE A 407 -1.25 -13.37 -14.69
C ILE A 407 -0.25 -13.07 -13.58
N PRO A 408 0.42 -11.91 -13.58
CA PRO A 408 1.36 -11.58 -12.52
C PRO A 408 0.67 -11.21 -11.20
N HIS A 409 1.38 -11.35 -10.09
CA HIS A 409 0.87 -11.02 -8.75
C HIS A 409 1.91 -10.21 -7.96
N PRO A 410 1.61 -8.97 -7.52
CA PRO A 410 2.51 -8.25 -6.62
C PRO A 410 2.47 -8.91 -5.24
N ILE A 411 3.52 -9.63 -4.85
CA ILE A 411 3.64 -10.32 -3.57
C ILE A 411 4.25 -9.36 -2.56
N HIS A 412 3.52 -9.08 -1.49
CA HIS A 412 3.95 -8.28 -0.35
C HIS A 412 4.20 -9.18 0.87
N LEU A 413 5.22 -8.88 1.67
CA LEU A 413 5.51 -9.52 2.95
C LEU A 413 5.54 -8.47 4.07
N HIS A 414 4.80 -8.75 5.13
CA HIS A 414 4.79 -7.93 6.34
C HIS A 414 6.02 -8.20 7.20
N GLY A 415 6.42 -7.20 8.00
CA GLY A 415 7.44 -7.35 9.04
C GLY A 415 8.89 -7.48 8.55
N HIS A 416 9.11 -7.58 7.25
CA HIS A 416 10.40 -7.86 6.64
C HIS A 416 10.57 -7.19 5.27
N ASP A 417 11.77 -6.69 5.01
CA ASP A 417 12.26 -6.63 3.64
C ASP A 417 12.77 -8.02 3.23
N PHE A 418 12.32 -8.54 2.09
CA PHE A 418 12.87 -9.77 1.52
C PHE A 418 13.87 -9.48 0.41
N TYR A 419 14.67 -10.50 0.10
CA TYR A 419 15.64 -10.53 -0.97
C TYR A 419 15.10 -11.37 -2.14
N ILE A 420 15.10 -10.78 -3.34
CA ILE A 420 14.64 -11.46 -4.56
C ILE A 420 15.81 -12.22 -5.18
N LEU A 421 15.83 -13.55 -4.97
CA LEU A 421 16.91 -14.41 -5.45
C LEU A 421 16.70 -14.86 -6.89
N ALA A 422 15.46 -14.99 -7.34
CA ALA A 422 15.09 -15.25 -8.73
C ALA A 422 13.67 -14.76 -9.00
N GLN A 423 13.42 -14.29 -10.22
CA GLN A 423 12.10 -13.82 -10.67
C GLN A 423 11.99 -14.13 -12.17
N VAL A 424 11.26 -15.19 -12.53
CA VAL A 424 11.30 -15.75 -13.89
C VAL A 424 9.88 -16.04 -14.39
N ALA A 425 9.52 -15.47 -15.55
CA ALA A 425 8.24 -15.71 -16.23
C ALA A 425 8.28 -16.95 -17.11
N ASN A 426 7.10 -17.55 -17.37
CA ASN A 426 6.93 -18.69 -18.28
C ASN A 426 7.90 -19.86 -17.98
N ALA A 427 8.12 -20.14 -16.69
CA ALA A 427 9.10 -21.09 -16.24
C ALA A 427 8.59 -21.89 -15.03
N THR A 428 9.04 -23.14 -14.97
CA THR A 428 8.89 -23.99 -13.79
C THR A 428 10.24 -24.11 -13.12
N TRP A 429 10.28 -23.94 -11.82
CA TRP A 429 11.49 -24.14 -11.04
C TRP A 429 12.00 -25.58 -11.16
N ASN A 430 13.29 -25.71 -11.46
CA ASN A 430 13.96 -26.99 -11.67
C ASN A 430 14.76 -27.47 -10.45
N GLY A 431 14.78 -26.69 -9.36
CA GLY A 431 15.60 -26.98 -8.17
C GLY A 431 17.04 -26.47 -8.23
N ASP A 432 17.45 -25.76 -9.29
CA ASP A 432 18.83 -25.30 -9.45
C ASP A 432 19.14 -24.06 -8.61
N ILE A 433 19.53 -24.31 -7.36
CA ILE A 433 19.93 -23.26 -6.42
C ILE A 433 21.16 -22.46 -6.88
N SER A 434 21.97 -22.96 -7.84
CA SER A 434 23.18 -22.26 -8.31
C SER A 434 22.87 -21.04 -9.18
N ALA A 435 21.65 -20.96 -9.72
CA ALA A 435 21.16 -19.82 -10.49
C ALA A 435 20.60 -18.68 -9.61
N LEU A 436 20.50 -18.87 -8.29
CA LEU A 436 19.96 -17.87 -7.38
C LEU A 436 20.95 -16.70 -7.20
N GLN A 437 20.46 -15.48 -7.38
CA GLN A 437 21.23 -14.27 -7.11
C GLN A 437 21.35 -14.05 -5.60
N THR A 438 22.51 -14.42 -5.05
CA THR A 438 22.79 -14.33 -3.61
C THR A 438 23.70 -13.17 -3.24
N ASN A 439 24.34 -12.52 -4.21
CA ASN A 439 25.25 -11.40 -3.98
C ASN A 439 24.54 -10.06 -4.22
N ASN A 440 24.19 -9.38 -3.13
CA ASN A 440 23.43 -8.13 -3.12
C ASN A 440 22.19 -8.14 -4.04
N PRO A 441 21.30 -9.16 -3.94
CA PRO A 441 20.05 -9.16 -4.67
C PRO A 441 19.18 -7.95 -4.30
N VAL A 442 18.19 -7.66 -5.14
CA VAL A 442 17.17 -6.64 -4.85
C VAL A 442 16.54 -6.94 -3.48
N ARG A 443 16.41 -5.91 -2.65
CA ARG A 443 15.81 -5.97 -1.32
C ARG A 443 14.66 -4.97 -1.21
N ARG A 444 13.48 -5.45 -0.84
CA ARG A 444 12.23 -4.66 -0.68
C ARG A 444 11.13 -5.50 -0.03
N ASP A 445 9.99 -4.89 0.24
CA ASP A 445 8.81 -5.54 0.84
C ASP A 445 7.79 -6.09 -0.18
N THR A 446 7.86 -5.66 -1.46
CA THR A 446 6.90 -6.06 -2.50
C THR A 446 7.59 -6.34 -3.83
N ALA A 447 7.28 -7.49 -4.44
CA ALA A 447 7.84 -7.92 -5.73
C ALA A 447 6.84 -8.73 -6.53
N ASN A 448 6.92 -8.60 -7.85
CA ASN A 448 6.03 -9.29 -8.76
C ASN A 448 6.38 -10.78 -8.86
N LEU A 449 5.41 -11.66 -8.64
CA LEU A 449 5.44 -13.02 -9.14
C LEU A 449 5.05 -12.99 -10.63
N PRO A 450 5.98 -13.31 -11.55
CA PRO A 450 5.68 -13.20 -12.97
C PRO A 450 4.66 -14.25 -13.46
N ALA A 451 3.93 -13.89 -14.51
CA ALA A 451 2.96 -14.76 -15.17
C ALA A 451 3.57 -16.11 -15.61
N ALA A 452 2.83 -17.21 -15.35
CA ALA A 452 3.23 -18.58 -15.65
C ALA A 452 4.64 -18.92 -15.13
N GLY A 453 5.06 -18.28 -14.05
CA GLY A 453 6.43 -18.25 -13.58
C GLY A 453 6.57 -18.54 -12.09
N TYR A 454 7.72 -18.12 -11.56
CA TYR A 454 8.03 -18.21 -10.14
C TYR A 454 8.84 -17.01 -9.65
N VAL A 455 8.78 -16.78 -8.34
CA VAL A 455 9.70 -15.90 -7.62
C VAL A 455 10.29 -16.67 -6.43
N VAL A 456 11.60 -16.51 -6.20
CA VAL A 456 12.30 -17.05 -5.04
C VAL A 456 12.69 -15.90 -4.13
N LEU A 457 12.17 -15.92 -2.91
CA LEU A 457 12.35 -14.90 -1.90
C LEU A 457 13.14 -15.46 -0.72
N ALA A 458 13.94 -14.61 -0.08
CA ALA A 458 14.57 -14.94 1.19
C ALA A 458 14.43 -13.81 2.21
N PHE A 459 14.21 -14.15 3.47
CA PHE A 459 14.20 -13.20 4.59
C PHE A 459 14.81 -13.87 5.83
N ALA A 460 15.29 -13.08 6.79
CA ALA A 460 15.84 -13.62 8.02
C ALA A 460 14.74 -13.68 9.09
N SER A 461 14.66 -14.76 9.86
CA SER A 461 13.75 -14.89 11.00
C SER A 461 14.22 -14.08 12.22
N ASP A 462 14.36 -12.77 12.04
CA ASP A 462 14.88 -11.83 13.03
C ASP A 462 13.83 -11.04 13.81
N ASN A 463 12.54 -11.21 13.52
CA ASN A 463 11.44 -10.43 14.05
C ASN A 463 10.23 -11.31 14.48
N PRO A 464 10.13 -11.72 15.77
CA PRO A 464 9.03 -12.55 16.24
C PRO A 464 7.66 -11.91 15.98
N GLY A 465 6.75 -12.65 15.36
CA GLY A 465 5.42 -12.15 15.00
C GLY A 465 4.64 -13.11 14.11
N ALA A 466 3.37 -12.78 13.88
CA ALA A 466 2.57 -13.37 12.81
C ALA A 466 2.58 -12.39 11.62
N TRP A 467 3.21 -12.78 10.51
CA TRP A 467 3.46 -11.91 9.36
C TRP A 467 2.74 -12.42 8.12
N LEU A 468 1.87 -11.60 7.55
CA LEU A 468 1.17 -11.92 6.32
C LEU A 468 2.11 -11.81 5.11
N MET A 469 2.01 -12.75 4.17
CA MET A 469 2.54 -12.62 2.83
C MET A 469 1.42 -12.85 1.82
N HIS A 470 1.13 -11.90 0.95
CA HIS A 470 -0.06 -11.97 0.11
C HIS A 470 0.10 -11.24 -1.23
N CYS A 471 -0.82 -11.52 -2.17
CA CYS A 471 -0.96 -10.70 -3.37
C CYS A 471 -1.60 -9.36 -3.00
N HIS A 472 -0.99 -8.26 -3.42
CA HIS A 472 -1.45 -6.91 -3.11
C HIS A 472 -2.52 -6.37 -4.08
N ILE A 473 -3.09 -7.25 -4.90
CA ILE A 473 -4.35 -6.97 -5.63
C ILE A 473 -5.50 -7.26 -4.67
N PRO A 474 -6.37 -6.28 -4.34
CA PRO A 474 -7.32 -6.39 -3.23
C PRO A 474 -8.28 -7.57 -3.44
N PHE A 475 -8.74 -7.76 -4.68
CA PHE A 475 -9.62 -8.87 -5.03
C PHE A 475 -8.95 -10.25 -4.90
N HIS A 476 -7.62 -10.33 -5.04
CA HIS A 476 -6.91 -11.60 -4.96
C HIS A 476 -6.67 -12.03 -3.50
N VAL A 477 -6.24 -11.09 -2.64
CA VAL A 477 -6.11 -11.38 -1.20
C VAL A 477 -7.48 -11.62 -0.56
N ALA A 478 -8.50 -10.85 -0.96
CA ALA A 478 -9.89 -11.12 -0.60
C ALA A 478 -10.26 -12.55 -1.03
N ALA A 479 -9.99 -12.97 -2.28
CA ALA A 479 -10.25 -14.34 -2.72
C ALA A 479 -9.23 -15.40 -2.22
N GLY A 480 -8.42 -15.10 -1.20
CA GLY A 480 -7.62 -16.08 -0.46
C GLY A 480 -6.14 -16.20 -0.85
N LEU A 481 -5.60 -15.33 -1.71
CA LEU A 481 -4.19 -15.34 -2.13
C LEU A 481 -3.26 -14.75 -1.05
N GLY A 482 -3.02 -15.51 0.01
CA GLY A 482 -2.08 -15.15 1.06
C GLY A 482 -1.67 -16.34 1.91
N VAL A 483 -0.61 -16.16 2.69
CA VAL A 483 -0.15 -17.06 3.75
C VAL A 483 0.29 -16.23 4.94
N GLN A 484 0.50 -16.86 6.11
CA GLN A 484 1.13 -16.19 7.24
C GLN A 484 2.31 -17.00 7.79
N PHE A 485 3.40 -16.30 8.09
CA PHE A 485 4.54 -16.86 8.81
C PHE A 485 4.37 -16.57 10.29
N LEU A 486 4.25 -17.62 11.10
CA LEU A 486 4.25 -17.52 12.55
C LEU A 486 5.69 -17.70 13.03
N GLU A 487 6.38 -16.57 13.10
CA GLU A 487 7.80 -16.50 13.38
C GLU A 487 8.06 -16.43 14.88
N ARG A 488 8.87 -17.38 15.38
CA ARG A 488 9.38 -17.43 16.76
C ARG A 488 8.27 -17.32 17.79
N LYS A 489 7.22 -18.15 17.60
CA LYS A 489 5.99 -18.23 18.42
C LYS A 489 6.24 -18.17 19.93
N ALA A 490 7.27 -18.86 20.42
CA ALA A 490 7.61 -18.89 21.84
C ALA A 490 7.95 -17.51 22.42
N GLU A 491 8.57 -16.63 21.62
CA GLU A 491 8.91 -15.26 22.04
C GLU A 491 7.68 -14.35 22.06
N ILE A 492 6.70 -14.60 21.18
CA ILE A 492 5.39 -13.94 21.20
C ILE A 492 4.65 -14.32 22.49
N ALA A 493 4.56 -15.62 22.80
CA ALA A 493 3.86 -16.11 23.98
C ALA A 493 4.47 -15.64 25.31
N ALA A 494 5.76 -15.31 25.32
CA ALA A 494 6.48 -14.79 26.49
C ALA A 494 6.45 -13.26 26.61
N LYS A 495 5.93 -12.55 25.61
CA LYS A 495 5.90 -11.08 25.57
C LYS A 495 4.66 -10.52 26.27
N ASP A 496 4.84 -9.47 27.06
CA ASP A 496 3.75 -8.64 27.60
C ASP A 496 3.31 -7.55 26.59
N GLY A 497 2.19 -6.86 26.84
CA GLY A 497 1.75 -5.72 26.01
C GLY A 497 0.59 -6.02 25.05
N PHE A 498 -0.06 -7.18 25.18
CA PHE A 498 -1.23 -7.54 24.36
C PHE A 498 -2.57 -7.08 24.96
N GLU A 499 -2.57 -6.31 26.06
CA GLU A 499 -3.80 -5.90 26.74
C GLU A 499 -4.67 -4.98 25.89
N GLU A 500 -4.06 -4.12 25.06
CA GLU A 500 -4.82 -3.28 24.12
C GLU A 500 -5.49 -4.12 23.02
N MET A 501 -4.78 -5.12 22.48
CA MET A 501 -5.34 -6.07 21.51
C MET A 501 -6.53 -6.81 22.13
N GLY A 502 -6.38 -7.35 23.34
CA GLY A 502 -7.47 -8.04 24.05
C GLY A 502 -8.69 -7.14 24.28
N ARG A 503 -8.48 -5.88 24.69
CA ARG A 503 -9.57 -4.90 24.81
C ARG A 503 -10.25 -4.61 23.46
N GLY A 504 -9.47 -4.47 22.39
CA GLY A 504 -9.98 -4.27 21.03
C GLY A 504 -10.86 -5.44 20.58
N CYS A 505 -10.38 -6.67 20.79
CA CYS A 505 -11.14 -7.88 20.49
C CYS A 505 -12.43 -8.01 21.32
N GLY A 506 -12.42 -7.61 22.59
CA GLY A 506 -13.65 -7.55 23.40
C GLY A 506 -14.68 -6.57 22.83
N LYS A 507 -14.24 -5.37 22.39
CA LYS A 507 -15.14 -4.40 21.73
C LYS A 507 -15.69 -4.94 20.41
N TRP A 508 -14.85 -5.58 19.60
CA TRP A 508 -15.24 -6.19 18.34
C TRP A 508 -16.24 -7.33 18.54
N GLY A 509 -15.98 -8.23 19.49
CA GLY A 509 -16.90 -9.31 19.87
C GLY A 509 -18.29 -8.79 20.25
N ASN A 510 -18.37 -7.75 21.09
CA ASN A 510 -19.63 -7.11 21.45
C ASN A 510 -20.35 -6.46 20.25
N TYR A 511 -19.59 -5.83 19.35
CA TYR A 511 -20.13 -5.28 18.11
C TYR A 511 -20.74 -6.38 17.24
N MET A 512 -20.03 -7.49 17.07
CA MET A 512 -20.45 -8.66 16.31
C MET A 512 -21.71 -9.29 16.89
N GLU A 513 -21.75 -9.54 18.19
CA GLU A 513 -22.94 -10.10 18.86
C GLU A 513 -24.19 -9.22 18.65
N ARG A 514 -24.02 -7.90 18.69
CA ARG A 514 -25.12 -6.93 18.52
C ARG A 514 -25.60 -6.79 17.07
N THR A 515 -24.68 -6.77 16.11
CA THR A 515 -24.98 -6.39 14.71
C THR A 515 -25.04 -7.57 13.76
N HIS A 516 -24.30 -8.62 14.07
CA HIS A 516 -24.14 -9.84 13.27
C HIS A 516 -24.13 -11.06 14.19
N PRO A 517 -25.24 -11.37 14.91
CA PRO A 517 -25.28 -12.48 15.88
C PRO A 517 -25.03 -13.86 15.25
N GLY A 518 -25.14 -13.99 13.91
CA GLY A 518 -24.75 -15.17 13.15
C GLY A 518 -23.30 -15.17 12.63
N GLY A 519 -22.49 -14.18 13.03
CA GLY A 519 -21.19 -13.88 12.44
C GLY A 519 -21.27 -13.02 11.18
N ILE A 520 -20.11 -12.49 10.75
CA ILE A 520 -19.94 -11.91 9.42
C ILE A 520 -19.43 -13.04 8.53
N LEU A 521 -20.20 -13.36 7.50
CA LEU A 521 -19.70 -14.09 6.35
C LEU A 521 -19.53 -13.06 5.25
N PHE A 522 -18.31 -12.93 4.75
CA PHE A 522 -18.06 -12.37 3.43
C PHE A 522 -17.88 -13.58 2.50
N PRO A 523 -18.92 -14.09 1.83
CA PRO A 523 -18.78 -15.32 1.06
C PRO A 523 -17.72 -15.14 -0.03
N GLY A 524 -16.65 -15.93 0.06
CA GLY A 524 -15.51 -15.88 -0.86
C GLY A 524 -14.47 -14.79 -0.58
N ASP A 525 -14.60 -14.04 0.51
CA ASP A 525 -13.59 -13.10 0.98
C ASP A 525 -12.87 -13.68 2.23
N SER A 526 -11.56 -13.52 2.29
CA SER A 526 -10.68 -14.02 3.33
C SER A 526 -10.79 -13.20 4.62
N GLY A 527 -11.31 -11.97 4.54
CA GLY A 527 -11.34 -10.97 5.61
C GLY A 527 -10.17 -9.99 5.58
N LEU A 528 -9.24 -10.15 4.64
CA LEU A 528 -7.98 -9.40 4.54
C LEU A 528 -8.02 -8.27 3.52
#